data_AF-A0A7V2WDA4-F1
#
_entry.id   AF-A0A7V2WDA4-F1
#
_cell.length_a   1.000
_cell.length_b   1.000
_cell.length_c   1.000
_cell.angle_alpha   90.00
_cell.angle_beta   90.00
_cell.angle_gamma   90.00
#
_symmetry.space_group_name_H-M   'P 1'
#
loop_
_entity.id
_entity.type
_entity.pdbx_description
1 polymer ?
#
loop_
_entity_poly.entity_id
_entity_poly.type
_entity_poly.pdbx_seq_one_letter_code
_entity_poly.pdbx_strand_id
1 'polypeptide(L)'
;NRLQAGTKATTLGGMSLVLGVGVLEPAWIWKSLIIIIFIAYSNPISSHALARANYRRGHYPYIKSEDKEKMDAYQEVVPHKKEEKEDKA
;
A
#
# COMPACT_ATOMS: atom_id res chain seq x y z
N ASN A 1 5.78 -7.36 -0.83
CA ASN A 1 6.47 -6.87 0.40
C ASN A 1 6.74 -5.36 0.39
N ARG A 2 7.40 -4.79 -0.63
CA ARG A 2 7.78 -3.36 -0.68
C ARG A 2 6.65 -2.36 -0.39
N LEU A 3 5.49 -2.52 -1.03
CA LEU A 3 4.34 -1.62 -0.87
C LEU A 3 3.81 -1.61 0.58
N GLN A 4 3.77 -2.78 1.23
CA GLN A 4 3.30 -2.90 2.62
C GLN A 4 4.30 -2.31 3.61
N ALA A 5 5.59 -2.62 3.43
CA ALA A 5 6.67 -2.10 4.28
C ALA A 5 6.77 -0.56 4.16
N GLY A 6 6.74 -0.03 2.93
CA GLY A 6 6.79 1.41 2.68
C GLY A 6 5.60 2.16 3.27
N THR A 7 4.38 1.65 3.08
CA THR A 7 3.17 2.28 3.64
C THR A 7 3.26 2.38 5.17
N LYS A 8 3.61 1.29 5.85
CA LYS A 8 3.68 1.27 7.33
C LYS A 8 4.77 2.20 7.87
N ALA A 9 5.97 2.12 7.29
CA ALA A 9 7.11 2.91 7.72
C ALA A 9 6.87 4.42 7.54
N THR A 10 6.42 4.84 6.36
CA THR A 10 6.19 6.26 6.08
C THR A 10 5.00 6.83 6.86
N THR A 11 3.94 6.03 7.08
CA THR A 11 2.78 6.48 7.88
C THR A 11 3.17 6.72 9.33
N LEU A 12 3.79 5.75 9.98
CA LEU A 12 4.20 5.88 11.38
C LEU A 12 5.29 6.94 11.55
N GLY A 13 6.29 6.98 10.66
CA GLY A 13 7.34 8.00 10.69
C GLY A 13 6.79 9.42 10.51
N GLY A 14 5.91 9.63 9.53
CA GLY A 14 5.28 10.92 9.27
C GLY A 14 4.39 11.38 10.44
N MET A 15 3.59 10.48 11.01
CA MET A 15 2.77 10.80 12.18
C MET A 15 3.63 11.16 13.40
N SER A 16 4.70 10.39 13.67
CA SER A 16 5.63 10.68 14.77
C SER A 16 6.33 12.03 14.61
N LEU A 17 6.73 12.39 13.38
CA LEU A 17 7.32 13.70 13.10
C LEU A 17 6.34 14.84 13.38
N VAL A 18 5.10 14.72 12.88
CA VAL A 18 4.06 15.74 13.07
C VAL A 18 3.63 15.87 14.54
N LEU A 19 3.58 14.75 15.27
CA LEU A 19 3.40 14.75 16.72
C LEU A 19 4.53 15.50 17.42
N GLY A 20 5.78 15.21 17.06
CA GLY A 20 6.95 15.91 17.61
C GLY A 20 6.88 17.43 17.42
N VAL A 21 6.46 17.89 16.23
CA VAL A 21 6.23 19.32 15.96
C VAL A 21 5.13 19.90 16.85
N GLY A 22 4.03 19.18 17.05
CA GLY A 22 2.94 19.63 17.94
C GLY A 22 3.34 19.69 19.42
N VAL A 23 4.30 18.86 19.85
CA VAL A 23 4.87 18.91 21.22
C VAL A 23 5.87 20.06 21.37
N LEU A 24 6.68 20.34 20.34
CA LEU A 24 7.64 21.44 20.34
C LEU A 24 6.96 22.82 20.32
N GLU A 25 5.85 22.95 19.58
CA GLU A 25 5.04 24.17 19.52
C GLU A 25 3.59 23.85 19.92
N PRO A 26 3.24 23.95 21.21
CA PRO A 26 1.92 23.58 21.71
C PRO A 26 0.77 24.35 21.06
N ALA A 27 0.99 25.57 20.56
CA ALA A 27 -0.04 26.33 19.84
C ALA A 27 -0.48 25.63 18.54
N TRP A 28 0.32 24.72 17.99
CA TRP A 28 0.04 24.00 16.75
C TRP A 28 -0.53 22.60 16.97
N ILE A 29 -0.69 22.15 18.21
CA ILE A 29 -1.12 20.77 18.53
C ILE A 29 -2.40 20.35 17.81
N TRP A 30 -3.38 21.26 17.70
CA TRP A 30 -4.64 20.99 17.02
C TRP A 30 -4.47 20.81 15.50
N LYS A 31 -3.61 21.63 14.88
CA LYS A 31 -3.26 21.51 13.46
C LYS A 31 -2.51 20.20 13.20
N SER A 32 -1.56 19.86 14.05
CA SER A 32 -0.81 18.60 13.99
C SER A 32 -1.73 17.38 14.11
N LEU A 33 -2.71 17.41 15.02
CA LEU A 33 -3.68 16.34 15.21
C LEU A 33 -4.55 16.12 13.96
N ILE A 34 -5.03 17.19 13.32
CA ILE A 34 -5.78 17.12 12.06
C ILE A 34 -4.93 16.47 10.95
N ILE A 35 -3.66 16.85 10.85
CA ILE A 35 -2.74 16.28 9.85
C ILE A 35 -2.51 14.78 10.10
N ILE A 36 -2.34 14.37 11.36
CA ILE A 36 -2.17 12.95 11.73
C ILE A 36 -3.40 12.13 11.34
N ILE A 37 -4.60 12.64 11.64
CA ILE A 37 -5.86 12.00 11.26
C ILE A 37 -5.93 11.87 9.73
N PHE A 38 -5.60 12.94 9.01
CA PHE A 38 -5.59 12.93 7.55
C PHE A 38 -4.64 11.85 7.01
N ILE A 39 -3.40 11.79 7.50
CA ILE A 39 -2.39 10.78 7.10
C ILE A 39 -2.89 9.37 7.42
N ALA A 40 -3.48 9.17 8.60
CA ALA A 40 -3.98 7.87 9.04
C ALA A 40 -5.07 7.31 8.12
N TYR A 41 -5.92 8.17 7.55
CA TYR A 41 -6.96 7.76 6.60
C TYR A 41 -6.49 7.73 5.14
N SER A 42 -5.68 8.70 4.70
CA SER A 42 -5.23 8.78 3.31
C SER A 42 -4.39 7.59 2.90
N ASN A 43 -3.59 7.06 3.83
CA ASN A 43 -2.61 6.02 3.54
C ASN A 43 -3.23 4.64 3.29
N PRO A 44 -4.19 4.14 4.09
CA PRO A 44 -4.94 2.92 3.77
C PRO A 44 -5.69 3.01 2.43
N ILE A 45 -6.35 4.15 2.16
CA ILE A 45 -7.13 4.35 0.93
C ILE A 45 -6.22 4.32 -0.30
N SER A 46 -5.12 5.07 -0.25
CA SER A 46 -4.16 5.16 -1.36
C SER A 46 -3.49 3.82 -1.62
N SER A 47 -3.04 3.12 -0.57
CA SER A 47 -2.39 1.83 -0.72
C SER A 47 -3.34 0.74 -1.21
N HIS A 48 -4.63 0.79 -0.83
CA HIS A 48 -5.65 -0.11 -1.38
C HIS A 48 -5.88 0.14 -2.88
N ALA A 49 -6.07 1.40 -3.27
CA ALA A 49 -6.27 1.77 -4.68
C ALA A 49 -5.05 1.38 -5.54
N LEU A 50 -3.84 1.60 -5.03
CA LEU A 50 -2.59 1.27 -5.72
C LEU A 50 -2.40 -0.25 -5.83
N ALA A 51 -2.71 -1.03 -4.79
CA ALA A 51 -2.64 -2.49 -4.84
C ALA A 51 -3.62 -3.06 -5.89
N ARG A 52 -4.87 -2.58 -5.89
CA ARG A 52 -5.89 -2.98 -6.87
C ARG A 52 -5.49 -2.63 -8.30
N ALA A 53 -4.94 -1.44 -8.52
CA ALA A 53 -4.50 -1.00 -9.84
C ALA A 53 -3.31 -1.82 -10.36
N ASN A 54 -2.32 -2.11 -9.51
CA ASN A 54 -1.19 -2.96 -9.88
C ASN A 54 -1.64 -4.36 -10.27
N TYR A 55 -2.52 -4.97 -9.47
CA TYR A 55 -3.03 -6.31 -9.75
C TYR A 55 -3.75 -6.36 -11.10
N ARG A 56 -4.61 -5.38 -11.40
CA ARG A 56 -5.31 -5.28 -12.69
C ARG A 56 -4.40 -5.02 -13.89
N ARG A 57 -3.20 -4.46 -13.66
CA ARG A 57 -2.18 -4.22 -14.70
C ARG A 57 -1.27 -5.44 -14.94
N GLY A 58 -1.50 -6.55 -14.25
CA GLY A 58 -0.68 -7.75 -14.39
C GLY A 58 0.50 -7.82 -13.41
N HIS A 59 0.63 -6.86 -12.49
CA HIS A 59 1.66 -6.90 -11.45
C HIS A 59 1.13 -7.68 -10.24
N TYR A 60 1.28 -9.00 -10.31
CA TYR A 60 0.81 -9.91 -9.27
C TYR A 60 1.81 -10.05 -8.11
N PRO A 61 1.34 -10.41 -6.90
CA PRO A 61 2.21 -10.61 -5.75
C PRO A 61 3.20 -11.77 -5.99
N TYR A 62 4.47 -11.53 -5.69
CA TYR A 62 5.50 -12.57 -5.74
C TYR A 62 5.35 -13.53 -4.55
N ILE A 63 5.03 -14.80 -4.84
CA ILE A 63 4.86 -15.88 -3.85
C ILE A 63 5.96 -16.92 -4.06
N LYS A 64 6.70 -17.25 -2.99
CA LYS A 64 7.82 -18.22 -3.00
C LYS A 64 7.43 -19.51 -2.27
N SER A 65 6.31 -20.09 -2.69
CA SER A 65 5.77 -21.36 -2.18
C SER A 65 5.53 -22.31 -3.37
N GLU A 66 5.48 -23.62 -3.14
CA GLU A 66 5.07 -24.57 -4.20
C GLU A 66 3.57 -24.43 -4.53
N ASP A 67 2.75 -24.15 -3.52
CA ASP A 67 1.31 -23.90 -3.64
C ASP A 67 0.96 -22.44 -4.01
N LYS A 68 1.60 -21.83 -5.02
CA LYS A 68 1.36 -20.40 -5.37
C LYS A 68 -0.09 -20.10 -5.72
N GLU A 69 -0.74 -21.01 -6.44
CA GLU A 69 -2.13 -20.86 -6.88
C GLU A 69 -3.13 -20.86 -5.72
N LYS A 70 -2.84 -21.59 -4.64
CA LYS A 70 -3.71 -21.64 -3.44
C LYS A 70 -3.56 -20.40 -2.55
N MET A 71 -2.50 -19.62 -2.75
CA MET A 71 -2.17 -18.46 -1.91
C MET A 71 -2.73 -17.14 -2.45
N ASP A 72 -3.19 -17.09 -3.70
CA ASP A 72 -3.80 -15.90 -4.30
C ASP A 72 -5.29 -16.12 -4.60
N ALA A 73 -6.12 -16.05 -3.56
CA ALA A 73 -7.58 -16.11 -3.71
C ALA A 73 -8.15 -14.94 -4.55
N TYR A 74 -7.41 -13.84 -4.72
CA TYR A 74 -7.89 -12.70 -5.52
C TYR A 74 -7.92 -13.01 -7.02
N GLN A 75 -7.21 -14.07 -7.44
CA GLN A 75 -7.26 -14.61 -8.79
C GLN A 75 -8.68 -15.05 -9.19
N GLU A 76 -9.53 -15.45 -8.25
CA GLU A 76 -10.94 -15.79 -8.51
C GLU A 76 -11.76 -14.58 -8.97
N VAL A 77 -11.40 -13.39 -8.47
CA VAL A 77 -12.10 -12.12 -8.76
C VAL A 77 -11.50 -11.44 -9.99
N VAL A 78 -10.18 -11.48 -10.13
CA VAL A 78 -9.45 -10.93 -11.27
C VAL A 78 -8.47 -12.01 -11.76
N PRO A 79 -8.86 -12.84 -12.73
CA PRO A 79 -7.98 -13.89 -13.22
C PRO A 79 -6.72 -13.29 -13.84
N HIS A 80 -5.59 -13.97 -13.64
CA HIS A 80 -4.35 -13.59 -14.30
C HIS A 80 -4.56 -13.58 -15.81
N LYS A 81 -4.28 -12.45 -16.44
CA LYS A 81 -4.24 -12.37 -17.90
C LYS A 81 -3.19 -13.37 -18.38
N LYS A 82 -3.62 -14.44 -19.06
CA LYS A 82 -2.69 -15.36 -19.74
C LYS A 82 -1.91 -14.52 -20.73
N GLU A 83 -0.59 -14.45 -20.56
CA GLU A 83 0.26 -14.01 -21.65
C GLU A 83 0.03 -15.00 -22.79
N GLU A 84 -0.63 -14.56 -23.86
CA GLU A 84 -0.36 -15.13 -25.16
C GLU A 84 1.15 -14.99 -25.33
N LYS A 85 1.85 -16.13 -25.32
CA LYS A 85 3.24 -16.18 -25.75
C LYS A 85 3.28 -15.44 -27.06
N GLU A 86 3.95 -14.30 -27.06
CA GLU A 86 4.35 -13.63 -28.29
C GLU A 86 5.42 -14.54 -28.90
N ASP A 87 4.97 -15.58 -29.59
CA ASP A 87 5.71 -16.24 -30.67
C ASP A 87 5.97 -15.15 -31.71
N LYS A 88 7.07 -14.42 -31.54
CA LYS A 88 7.66 -13.61 -32.59
C LYS A 88 9.15 -13.93 -32.63
N ALA A 89 9.45 -14.88 -33.53
CA ALA A 89 10.58 -15.00 -34.45
C ALA A 89 11.97 -14.55 -33.97
#